data_AF-A0A7V9BUN3-F1
#
_entry.id   AF-A0A7V9BUN3-F1
#
_cell.length_a   1.000
_cell.length_b   1.000
_cell.length_c   1.000
_cell.angle_alpha   90.00
_cell.angle_beta   90.00
_cell.angle_gamma   90.00
#
_symmetry.space_group_name_H-M   'P 1'
#
loop_
_entity.id
_entity.type
_entity.pdbx_description
1 polymer ?
#
loop_
_entity_poly.entity_id
_entity_poly.type
_entity_poly.pdbx_seq_one_letter_code
_entity_poly.pdbx_strand_id
1 'polypeptide(L)'
;AFDADDLAPALDAGIGVVFSWTPFDLFRTKQSVEIARLGVRQAEAGTRGQEDRIRQEAATAVQDLSIAQRRAVVVGEQLALARDNLQIIQDLYSQGNTTILELFNAQASFRAARSQAASVAVDLVTAGWNLRFALGTDPVTAIADPETTP
;
A
#
# COMPACT_ATOMS: atom_id res chain seq x y z
N ALA A 1 -10.26 53.50 55.46
CA ALA A 1 -9.36 52.44 55.91
C ALA A 1 -10.03 51.13 55.52
N PHE A 2 -9.44 50.42 54.55
CA PHE A 2 -9.86 49.08 54.17
C PHE A 2 -9.09 48.12 55.06
N ASP A 3 -9.81 47.36 55.86
CA ASP A 3 -9.25 46.45 56.87
C ASP A 3 -8.96 45.10 56.20
N ALA A 4 -7.77 44.56 56.44
CA ALA A 4 -7.30 43.31 55.81
C ALA A 4 -8.00 42.06 56.36
N ASP A 5 -8.81 42.20 57.41
CA ASP A 5 -9.46 41.10 58.10
C ASP A 5 -10.82 40.69 57.50
N ASP A 6 -11.34 41.42 56.50
CA ASP A 6 -12.64 41.15 55.85
C ASP A 6 -12.56 40.07 54.74
N LEU A 7 -11.38 39.50 54.49
CA LEU A 7 -11.16 38.47 53.46
C LEU A 7 -11.00 37.04 54.04
N ALA A 8 -11.10 36.89 55.37
CA ALA A 8 -10.77 35.64 56.04
C ALA A 8 -11.85 34.52 56.09
N PRO A 9 -13.14 34.65 55.67
CA PRO A 9 -14.08 33.56 55.90
C PRO A 9 -14.25 32.57 54.73
N ALA A 10 -13.51 32.66 53.62
CA ALA A 10 -13.83 31.86 52.41
C ALA A 10 -12.68 31.08 51.74
N LEU A 11 -11.53 30.91 52.37
CA LEU A 11 -10.52 29.94 51.90
C LEU A 11 -10.39 28.78 52.89
N ASP A 12 -11.22 27.76 52.70
CA ASP A 12 -11.00 26.44 53.28
C ASP A 12 -9.87 25.73 52.52
N ALA A 13 -8.62 26.09 52.81
CA ALA A 13 -7.47 25.39 52.28
C ALA A 13 -7.29 24.04 53.00
N GLY A 14 -7.89 22.97 52.44
CA GLY A 14 -7.71 21.59 52.90
C GLY A 14 -6.74 20.81 52.01
N ILE A 15 -5.60 20.35 52.55
CA ILE A 15 -4.74 19.36 51.89
C ILE A 15 -5.08 17.98 52.46
N GLY A 16 -5.74 17.15 51.65
CA GLY A 16 -6.07 15.76 52.00
C GLY A 16 -5.11 14.78 51.31
N VAL A 17 -4.46 13.92 52.09
CA VAL A 17 -3.71 12.76 51.56
C VAL A 17 -4.53 11.50 51.82
N VAL A 18 -4.97 10.85 50.75
CA VAL A 18 -5.70 9.58 50.82
C VAL A 18 -4.74 8.44 50.50
N PHE A 19 -4.54 7.53 51.47
CA PHE A 19 -3.78 6.31 51.28
C PHE A 19 -4.75 5.13 51.18
N SER A 20 -4.75 4.41 50.06
CA SER A 20 -5.54 3.18 49.89
C SER A 20 -4.62 1.98 49.75
N TRP A 21 -4.85 0.97 50.59
CA TRP A 21 -4.18 -0.32 50.53
C TRP A 21 -5.23 -1.42 50.75
N THR A 22 -5.29 -2.36 49.81
CA THR A 22 -6.25 -3.47 49.83
C THR A 22 -5.50 -4.75 50.23
N PRO A 23 -5.56 -5.19 51.50
CA PRO A 23 -4.80 -6.37 51.96
C PRO A 23 -5.40 -7.69 51.43
N PHE A 24 -6.66 -7.70 50.98
CA PHE A 24 -7.31 -8.88 50.40
C PHE A 24 -8.36 -8.47 49.36
N ASP A 25 -8.26 -9.00 48.15
CA ASP A 25 -9.02 -8.52 46.98
C ASP A 25 -9.72 -9.64 46.18
N LEU A 26 -9.89 -10.83 46.78
CA LEU A 26 -10.57 -12.00 46.20
C LEU A 26 -10.10 -12.30 44.76
N PHE A 27 -8.79 -12.40 44.55
CA PHE A 27 -8.16 -12.74 43.26
C PHE A 27 -8.31 -11.69 42.14
N ARG A 28 -8.92 -10.53 42.37
CA ARG A 28 -9.14 -9.49 41.34
C ARG A 28 -7.83 -8.94 40.77
N THR A 29 -6.81 -8.68 41.59
CA THR A 29 -5.50 -8.23 41.11
C THR A 29 -4.83 -9.30 40.26
N LYS A 30 -4.96 -10.59 40.64
CA LYS A 30 -4.44 -11.70 39.82
C LYS A 30 -5.13 -11.75 38.46
N GLN A 31 -6.46 -11.62 38.41
CA GLN A 31 -7.21 -11.57 37.15
C GLN A 31 -6.84 -10.34 36.32
N SER A 32 -6.68 -9.16 36.93
CA SER A 32 -6.28 -7.95 36.23
C SER A 32 -4.87 -8.07 35.61
N VAL A 33 -3.92 -8.64 36.35
CA VAL A 33 -2.57 -8.93 35.83
C VAL A 33 -2.63 -9.97 34.72
N GLU A 34 -3.48 -10.99 34.82
CA GLU A 34 -3.66 -12.00 33.77
C GLU A 34 -4.26 -11.41 32.48
N ILE A 35 -5.27 -10.54 32.59
CA ILE A 35 -5.82 -9.79 31.47
C ILE A 35 -4.77 -8.89 30.83
N ALA A 36 -3.98 -8.17 31.64
CA ALA A 36 -2.89 -7.33 31.13
C ALA A 36 -1.83 -8.18 30.38
N ARG A 37 -1.45 -9.36 30.92
CA ARG A 37 -0.55 -10.30 30.24
C ARG A 37 -1.13 -10.85 28.95
N LEU A 38 -2.43 -11.14 28.91
CA LEU A 38 -3.11 -11.53 27.67
C LEU A 38 -3.10 -10.40 26.65
N GLY A 39 -3.32 -9.16 27.08
CA GLY A 39 -3.21 -7.97 26.23
C GLY A 39 -1.82 -7.79 25.62
N VAL A 40 -0.76 -7.96 26.41
CA VAL A 40 0.64 -7.94 25.91
C VAL A 40 0.87 -9.04 24.88
N ARG A 41 0.46 -10.30 25.17
CA ARG A 41 0.60 -11.41 24.22
C ARG A 41 -0.18 -11.18 22.92
N GLN A 42 -1.35 -10.57 23.01
CA GLN A 42 -2.14 -10.20 21.84
C GLN A 42 -1.44 -9.12 21.00
N ALA A 43 -0.86 -8.11 21.63
CA ALA A 43 -0.09 -7.08 20.94
C ALA A 43 1.18 -7.65 20.28
N GLU A 44 1.89 -8.56 20.96
CA GLU A 44 3.04 -9.27 20.38
C GLU A 44 2.64 -10.13 19.17
N ALA A 45 1.55 -10.89 19.29
CA ALA A 45 1.03 -11.69 18.18
C ALA A 45 0.57 -10.80 17.01
N GLY A 46 -0.06 -9.66 17.30
CA GLY A 46 -0.44 -8.67 16.31
C GLY A 46 0.76 -8.08 15.57
N THR A 47 1.84 -7.77 16.31
CA THR A 47 3.09 -7.26 15.74
C THR A 47 3.71 -8.29 14.80
N ARG A 48 3.83 -9.55 15.22
CA ARG A 48 4.34 -10.63 14.34
C ARG A 48 3.48 -10.82 13.10
N GLY A 49 2.15 -10.79 13.25
CA GLY A 49 1.24 -10.88 12.10
C GLY A 49 1.39 -9.71 11.13
N GLN A 50 1.68 -8.51 11.62
CA GLN A 50 1.97 -7.34 10.80
C GLN A 50 3.30 -7.50 10.06
N GLU A 51 4.34 -7.99 10.73
CA GLU A 51 5.63 -8.28 10.09
C GLU A 51 5.51 -9.32 8.98
N ASP A 52 4.79 -10.42 9.23
CA ASP A 52 4.58 -11.47 8.24
C ASP A 52 3.80 -10.97 7.04
N ARG A 53 2.79 -10.10 7.27
CA ARG A 53 2.06 -9.43 6.19
C ARG A 53 2.99 -8.56 5.34
N ILE A 54 3.83 -7.74 5.95
CA ILE A 54 4.78 -6.87 5.23
C ILE A 54 5.76 -7.74 4.41
N ARG A 55 6.28 -8.83 4.99
CA ARG A 55 7.16 -9.77 4.27
C ARG A 55 6.45 -10.36 3.05
N GLN A 56 5.19 -10.77 3.20
CA GLN A 56 4.39 -11.32 2.11
C GLN A 56 4.11 -10.28 1.03
N GLU A 57 3.74 -9.06 1.41
CA GLU A 57 3.48 -7.94 0.48
C GLU A 57 4.74 -7.61 -0.34
N ALA A 58 5.90 -7.50 0.30
CA ALA A 58 7.17 -7.26 -0.38
C ALA A 58 7.54 -8.40 -1.34
N ALA A 59 7.40 -9.66 -0.91
CA ALA A 59 7.66 -10.81 -1.77
C ALA A 59 6.73 -10.85 -3.00
N THR A 60 5.46 -10.53 -2.79
CA THR A 60 4.45 -10.48 -3.86
C THR A 60 4.78 -9.36 -4.85
N ALA A 61 5.11 -8.17 -4.36
CA ALA A 61 5.44 -7.03 -5.22
C ALA A 61 6.68 -7.28 -6.11
N VAL A 62 7.69 -8.00 -5.59
CA VAL A 62 8.85 -8.42 -6.39
C VAL A 62 8.44 -9.40 -7.50
N GLN A 63 7.59 -10.37 -7.17
CA GLN A 63 7.09 -11.35 -8.14
C GLN A 63 6.24 -10.67 -9.22
N ASP A 64 5.33 -9.80 -8.83
CA ASP A 64 4.45 -9.05 -9.73
C ASP A 64 5.26 -8.19 -10.71
N LEU A 65 6.29 -7.48 -10.24
CA LEU A 65 7.19 -6.74 -11.10
C LEU A 65 7.89 -7.66 -12.11
N SER A 66 8.39 -8.82 -11.66
CA SER A 66 9.06 -9.77 -12.53
C SER A 66 8.12 -10.34 -13.60
N ILE A 67 6.85 -10.58 -13.26
CA ILE A 67 5.81 -11.06 -14.17
C ILE A 67 5.47 -9.96 -15.18
N ALA A 68 5.27 -8.72 -14.71
CA ALA A 68 4.98 -7.58 -15.57
C ALA A 68 6.11 -7.33 -16.59
N GLN A 69 7.38 -7.45 -16.18
CA GLN A 69 8.53 -7.33 -17.07
C GLN A 69 8.51 -8.40 -18.17
N ARG A 70 8.32 -9.68 -17.80
CA ARG A 70 8.24 -10.78 -18.79
C ARG A 70 7.06 -10.60 -19.73
N ARG A 71 5.91 -10.18 -19.20
CA ARG A 71 4.70 -9.90 -19.99
C ARG A 71 4.94 -8.76 -20.99
N ALA A 72 5.66 -7.71 -20.59
CA ALA A 72 6.00 -6.60 -21.47
C ALA A 72 6.85 -7.05 -22.66
N VAL A 73 7.81 -7.96 -22.44
CA VAL A 73 8.62 -8.54 -23.53
C VAL A 73 7.75 -9.30 -24.52
N VAL A 74 6.94 -10.26 -24.03
CA VAL A 74 6.08 -11.09 -24.88
C VAL A 74 5.07 -10.25 -25.68
N VAL A 75 4.45 -9.26 -25.04
CA VAL A 75 3.49 -8.39 -25.73
C VAL A 75 4.18 -7.44 -26.72
N GLY A 76 5.42 -7.03 -26.44
CA GLY A 76 6.26 -6.29 -27.38
C GLY A 76 6.54 -7.10 -28.67
N GLU A 77 6.86 -8.39 -28.53
CA GLU A 77 7.05 -9.29 -29.67
C GLU A 77 5.74 -9.47 -30.46
N GLN A 78 4.61 -9.64 -29.78
CA GLN A 78 3.30 -9.75 -30.44
C GLN A 78 2.95 -8.49 -31.25
N LEU A 79 3.28 -7.30 -30.72
CA LEU A 79 3.08 -6.04 -31.45
C LEU A 79 3.95 -5.97 -32.71
N ALA A 80 5.22 -6.39 -32.62
CA ALA A 80 6.12 -6.44 -33.76
C ALA A 80 5.59 -7.38 -34.84
N LEU A 81 5.19 -8.60 -34.46
CA LEU A 81 4.60 -9.58 -35.38
C LEU A 81 3.33 -9.07 -36.05
N ALA A 82 2.42 -8.43 -35.30
CA ALA A 82 1.19 -7.88 -35.85
C ALA A 82 1.46 -6.71 -36.81
N ARG A 83 2.48 -5.89 -36.54
CA ARG A 83 2.92 -4.81 -37.43
C ARG A 83 3.48 -5.36 -38.74
N ASP A 84 4.36 -6.35 -38.64
CA ASP A 84 5.03 -6.92 -39.81
C ASP A 84 4.01 -7.67 -40.69
N ASN A 85 3.06 -8.39 -40.08
CA ASN A 85 1.92 -8.99 -40.80
C ASN A 85 1.06 -7.94 -41.51
N LEU A 86 0.76 -6.82 -40.85
CA LEU A 86 0.03 -5.72 -41.49
C LEU A 86 0.79 -5.18 -42.71
N GLN A 87 2.10 -5.02 -42.62
CA GLN A 87 2.92 -4.56 -43.74
C GLN A 87 2.87 -5.55 -44.92
N ILE A 88 3.02 -6.85 -44.65
CA ILE A 88 2.94 -7.91 -45.68
C ILE A 88 1.57 -7.87 -46.39
N ILE A 89 0.47 -7.78 -45.63
CA ILE A 89 -0.88 -7.76 -46.21
C ILE A 89 -1.16 -6.46 -46.97
N GLN A 90 -0.63 -5.32 -46.52
CA GLN A 90 -0.72 -4.06 -47.27
C GLN A 90 -0.01 -4.16 -48.62
N ASP A 91 1.19 -4.74 -48.66
CA ASP A 91 1.95 -4.93 -49.88
C ASP A 91 1.22 -5.87 -50.85
N LEU A 92 0.71 -7.01 -50.36
CA LEU A 92 -0.09 -7.94 -51.16
C LEU A 92 -1.37 -7.27 -51.68
N TYR A 93 -2.01 -6.43 -50.88
CA TYR A 93 -3.26 -5.77 -51.27
C TYR A 93 -3.02 -4.77 -52.40
N SER A 94 -1.93 -4.00 -52.31
CA SER A 94 -1.51 -3.07 -53.36
C SER A 94 -1.22 -3.75 -54.70
N GLN A 95 -0.83 -5.03 -54.67
CA GLN A 95 -0.57 -5.87 -55.84
C GLN A 95 -1.82 -6.61 -56.34
N GLY A 96 -2.95 -6.52 -55.63
CA GLY A 96 -4.16 -7.27 -55.93
C GLY A 96 -4.09 -8.77 -55.56
N ASN A 97 -3.10 -9.16 -54.74
CA ASN A 97 -2.83 -10.56 -54.36
C ASN A 97 -3.53 -11.00 -53.05
N THR A 98 -4.35 -10.14 -52.45
CA THR A 98 -5.13 -10.42 -51.24
C THR A 98 -6.42 -9.57 -51.25
N THR A 99 -7.33 -9.85 -50.33
CA THR A 99 -8.62 -9.19 -50.22
C THR A 99 -8.59 -7.97 -49.29
N ILE A 100 -9.52 -7.03 -49.49
CA ILE A 100 -9.71 -5.91 -48.55
C ILE A 100 -10.08 -6.39 -47.14
N LEU A 101 -10.73 -7.55 -47.03
CA LEU A 101 -11.10 -8.16 -45.76
C LEU A 101 -9.86 -8.60 -44.97
N GLU A 102 -8.88 -9.24 -45.63
CA GLU A 102 -7.59 -9.58 -45.02
C GLU A 102 -6.85 -8.35 -44.53
N LEU A 103 -6.85 -7.26 -45.31
CA LEU A 103 -6.27 -5.98 -44.89
C LEU A 103 -6.94 -5.43 -43.63
N PHE A 104 -8.28 -5.43 -43.56
CA PHE A 104 -8.98 -4.98 -42.36
C PHE A 104 -8.71 -5.87 -41.14
N ASN A 105 -8.63 -7.19 -41.33
CA ASN A 105 -8.28 -8.12 -40.25
C ASN A 105 -6.86 -7.86 -39.72
N ALA A 106 -5.88 -7.65 -40.60
CA ALA A 106 -4.52 -7.32 -40.21
C ALA A 106 -4.45 -5.97 -39.46
N GLN A 107 -5.19 -4.96 -39.93
CA GLN A 107 -5.28 -3.66 -39.25
C GLN A 107 -5.92 -3.78 -37.86
N ALA A 108 -7.00 -4.56 -37.73
CA ALA A 108 -7.67 -4.80 -36.45
C ALA A 108 -6.74 -5.52 -35.47
N SER A 109 -6.02 -6.55 -35.94
CA SER A 109 -5.03 -7.29 -35.15
C SER A 109 -3.91 -6.38 -34.65
N PHE A 110 -3.33 -5.55 -35.52
CA PHE A 110 -2.30 -4.58 -35.14
C PHE A 110 -2.81 -3.56 -34.11
N ARG A 111 -4.02 -3.03 -34.28
CA ARG A 111 -4.63 -2.10 -33.33
C ARG A 111 -4.87 -2.76 -31.96
N ALA A 112 -5.34 -4.00 -31.95
CA ALA A 112 -5.54 -4.76 -30.72
C ALA A 112 -4.20 -5.01 -29.99
N ALA A 113 -3.16 -5.46 -30.72
CA ALA A 113 -1.83 -5.66 -30.17
C ALA A 113 -1.23 -4.36 -29.62
N ARG A 114 -1.42 -3.23 -30.32
CA ARG A 114 -0.96 -1.91 -29.86
C ARG A 114 -1.67 -1.47 -28.58
N SER A 115 -2.98 -1.68 -28.49
CA SER A 115 -3.74 -1.39 -27.27
C SER A 115 -3.25 -2.24 -26.10
N GLN A 116 -3.02 -3.53 -26.34
CA GLN A 116 -2.52 -4.44 -25.32
C GLN A 116 -1.12 -4.05 -24.83
N ALA A 117 -0.23 -3.64 -25.74
CA ALA A 117 1.10 -3.15 -25.38
C ALA A 117 1.05 -1.89 -24.52
N ALA A 118 0.13 -0.95 -24.83
CA ALA A 118 -0.05 0.25 -24.03
C ALA A 118 -0.51 -0.09 -22.59
N SER A 119 -1.49 -0.99 -22.44
CA SER A 119 -1.94 -1.43 -21.12
C SER A 119 -0.81 -2.08 -20.31
N VAL A 120 -0.02 -2.97 -20.93
CA VAL A 120 1.08 -3.66 -20.24
C VAL A 120 2.21 -2.70 -19.86
N ALA A 121 2.45 -1.65 -20.63
CA ALA A 121 3.41 -0.62 -20.25
C ALA A 121 2.97 0.12 -18.97
N VAL A 122 1.67 0.42 -18.84
CA VAL A 122 1.11 1.01 -17.62
C VAL A 122 1.18 0.04 -16.44
N ASP A 123 0.86 -1.24 -16.66
CA ASP A 123 0.96 -2.29 -15.62
C ASP A 123 2.39 -2.41 -15.09
N LEU A 124 3.40 -2.40 -15.97
CA LEU A 124 4.81 -2.48 -15.60
C LEU A 124 5.25 -1.30 -14.74
N VAL A 125 4.85 -0.08 -15.12
CA VAL A 125 5.13 1.12 -14.33
C VAL A 125 4.48 1.01 -12.96
N THR A 126 3.21 0.63 -12.90
CA THR A 126 2.44 0.49 -11.65
C THR A 126 3.04 -0.58 -10.73
N ALA A 127 3.48 -1.71 -11.28
CA ALA A 127 4.17 -2.76 -10.51
C ALA A 127 5.49 -2.24 -9.88
N GLY A 128 6.21 -1.37 -10.59
CA GLY A 128 7.39 -0.70 -10.05
C GLY A 128 7.07 0.23 -8.87
N TRP A 129 5.98 1.00 -8.96
CA TRP A 129 5.51 1.84 -7.86
C TRP A 129 5.06 1.02 -6.65
N ASN A 130 4.29 -0.06 -6.87
CA ASN A 130 3.83 -0.95 -5.81
C ASN A 130 5.00 -1.60 -5.04
N LEU A 131 6.07 -1.97 -5.73
CA LEU A 131 7.29 -2.49 -5.08
C LEU A 131 7.94 -1.42 -4.20
N ARG A 132 8.09 -0.19 -4.69
CA ARG A 132 8.69 0.90 -3.91
C ARG A 132 7.88 1.23 -2.66
N PHE A 133 6.55 1.20 -2.79
CA PHE A 133 5.61 1.37 -1.69
C PHE A 133 5.74 0.24 -0.67
N ALA A 134 5.75 -1.03 -1.11
CA ALA A 134 5.91 -2.18 -0.22
C ALA A 134 7.28 -2.19 0.51
N LEU A 135 8.31 -1.62 -0.11
CA LEU A 135 9.63 -1.45 0.50
C LEU A 135 9.74 -0.20 1.41
N GLY A 136 8.69 0.62 1.51
CA GLY A 136 8.70 1.84 2.31
C GLY A 136 9.63 2.93 1.76
N THR A 137 9.99 2.87 0.48
CA THR A 137 10.93 3.81 -0.18
C THR A 137 10.23 4.91 -0.97
N ASP A 138 8.93 5.11 -0.71
CA ASP A 138 8.09 6.04 -1.45
C ASP A 138 8.19 7.47 -0.86
N PRO A 139 8.37 8.53 -1.68
CA PRO A 139 8.56 9.90 -1.17
C PRO A 139 7.28 10.56 -0.64
N VAL A 140 6.10 9.94 -0.77
CA VAL A 140 4.83 10.51 -0.26
C VAL A 140 4.77 10.45 1.27
N THR A 141 5.49 9.54 1.92
CA THR A 141 5.57 9.51 3.40
C THR A 141 6.37 10.67 3.98
N ALA A 142 7.27 11.30 3.21
CA ALA A 142 7.97 12.51 3.63
C ALA A 142 7.04 13.73 3.77
N ILE A 143 5.83 13.67 3.20
CA ILE A 143 4.82 14.74 3.31
C ILE A 143 3.93 14.53 4.55
N ALA A 144 3.97 13.34 5.16
CA ALA A 144 3.09 12.96 6.26
C ALA A 144 3.70 13.20 7.66
N ASP A 145 4.96 13.62 7.76
CA ASP A 145 5.59 14.02 9.03
C ASP A 145 5.41 15.53 9.28
N PRO A 146 4.49 15.96 10.16
CA PRO A 146 4.42 17.36 10.59
C PRO A 146 5.59 17.80 11.49
N GLU A 147 6.53 16.90 11.84
CA GLU A 147 7.65 17.21 12.75
C GLU A 147 8.97 17.60 12.05
N THR A 148 9.00 17.70 10.72
CA THR A 148 10.19 18.22 10.00
C THR A 148 9.94 19.59 9.39
N THR A 149 9.72 20.59 10.24
CA THR A 149 10.01 22.00 9.89
C THR A 149 11.13 22.48 10.83
N PRO A 150 12.24 23.04 10.31
CA PRO A 150 13.33 23.56 11.13
C PRO A 150 12.92 24.74 12.02
#